data_AF-A0A1I4HYY4-F1
#
_entry.id   AF-A0A1I4HYY4-F1
#
_cell.length_a   1.000
_cell.length_b   1.000
_cell.length_c   1.000
_cell.angle_alpha   90.00
_cell.angle_beta   90.00
_cell.angle_gamma   90.00
#
_symmetry.space_group_name_H-M   'P 1'
#
loop_
_entity.id
_entity.type
_entity.pdbx_description
1 polymer ?
#
loop_
_entity_poly.entity_id
_entity_poly.type
_entity_poly.pdbx_seq_one_letter_code
_entity_poly.pdbx_strand_id
1 'polypeptide(L)' 'MNKDLIKGILILAGVLLALFVGAVAATDHGVDKLGCVFRALSHGIALSNVHAVCGL' A
#
# COMPACT_ATOMS: atom_id res chain seq x y z
N MET A 1 22.19 1.07 -17.35
CA MET A 1 20.85 0.54 -16.99
C MET A 1 19.98 0.61 -18.25
N ASN A 2 19.48 -0.51 -18.74
CA ASN A 2 18.77 -0.56 -20.03
C ASN A 2 17.47 0.24 -19.96
N LYS A 3 17.25 1.10 -20.96
CA LYS A 3 16.08 1.98 -21.03
C LYS A 3 14.78 1.17 -21.11
N ASP A 4 14.85 0.00 -21.75
CA ASP A 4 13.77 -0.97 -21.88
C ASP A 4 13.40 -1.61 -20.53
N LEU A 5 14.40 -1.92 -19.69
CA LEU A 5 14.17 -2.44 -18.34
C LEU A 5 13.51 -1.39 -17.44
N ILE A 6 13.98 -0.14 -17.50
CA ILE A 6 13.40 0.98 -16.74
C ILE A 6 11.95 1.20 -17.17
N LYS A 7 11.68 1.18 -18.48
CA LYS A 7 10.33 1.37 -19.01
C LYS A 7 9.40 0.24 -18.58
N GLY A 8 9.88 -1.01 -18.60
CA GLY A 8 9.14 -2.17 -18.10
C GLY A 8 8.80 -2.05 -16.62
N ILE A 9 9.77 -1.68 -15.77
CA ILE A 9 9.57 -1.46 -14.33
C ILE A 9 8.56 -0.34 -14.09
N LEU A 10 8.65 0.77 -14.85
CA LEU A 10 7.76 1.91 -14.68
C LEU A 10 6.30 1.56 -14.99
N ILE A 11 6.07 0.75 -16.03
CA ILE A 11 4.74 0.27 -16.40
C ILE A 11 4.20 -0.66 -15.31
N LEU A 12 5.00 -1.63 -14.86
CA LEU A 12 4.63 -2.57 -13.80
C LEU A 12 4.30 -1.84 -12.49
N ALA A 13 5.14 -0.87 -12.12
CA ALA A 13 4.93 -0.02 -10.95
C ALA A 13 3.62 0.76 -11.08
N GLY A 14 3.34 1.36 -12.23
CA GLY A 14 2.08 2.09 -12.48
C GLY A 14 0.84 1.21 -12.38
N VAL A 15 0.89 -0.01 -12.94
CA VAL A 15 -0.22 -0.99 -12.85
C VAL A 15 -0.47 -1.41 -11.41
N LEU A 16 0.59 -1.71 -10.66
CA LEU A 16 0.49 -2.05 -9.24
C LEU A 16 -0.10 -0.90 -8.42
N LEU A 17 0.32 0.33 -8.70
CA LEU A 17 -0.18 1.52 -8.01
C LEU A 17 -1.67 1.74 -8.28
N ALA A 18 -2.10 1.59 -9.53
CA ALA A 18 -3.52 1.69 -9.91
C ALA A 18 -4.38 0.61 -9.24
N LEU A 19 -3.90 -0.65 -9.22
CA LEU A 19 -4.55 -1.76 -8.52
C LEU A 19 -4.66 -1.49 -7.01
N PHE A 20 -3.57 -1.00 -6.41
CA PHE A 20 -3.53 -0.68 -4.99
C PHE A 20 -4.54 0.42 -4.65
N VAL A 21 -4.51 1.55 -5.38
CA VAL A 21 -5.46 2.65 -5.17
C VAL A 21 -6.90 2.21 -5.39
N GLY A 22 -7.15 1.40 -6.43
CA GLY A 22 -8.48 0.84 -6.71
C GLY A 22 -9.00 -0.07 -5.59
N ALA A 23 -8.17 -0.97 -5.07
CA ALA A 23 -8.54 -1.85 -3.96
C ALA A 23 -8.85 -1.07 -2.68
N VAL A 24 -8.10 0.00 -2.44
CA VAL A 24 -8.27 0.88 -1.28
C VAL A 24 -9.52 1.73 -1.39
N ALA A 25 -9.80 2.26 -2.58
CA ALA A 25 -11.02 3.00 -2.86
C ALA A 25 -12.28 2.11 -2.80
N ALA A 26 -12.16 0.83 -3.15
CA ALA A 26 -13.24 -0.14 -3.11
C ALA A 26 -13.56 -0.68 -1.69
N THR A 27 -12.72 -0.38 -0.69
CA THR A 27 -12.94 -0.81 0.69
C THR A 27 -13.52 0.35 1.51
N ASP A 28 -14.70 0.17 2.11
CA ASP A 28 -15.25 1.12 3.09
C ASP A 28 -14.22 1.33 4.22
N HIS A 29 -13.79 2.58 4.40
CA HIS A 29 -12.70 3.00 5.31
C HIS A 29 -11.27 2.58 4.94
N GLY A 30 -11.02 2.08 3.72
CA GLY A 30 -9.70 1.56 3.30
C GLY A 30 -8.55 2.57 3.42
N VAL A 31 -8.79 3.85 3.11
CA VAL A 31 -7.79 4.93 3.20
C VAL A 31 -7.39 5.23 4.65
N ASP A 32 -8.33 5.20 5.57
CA ASP A 32 -8.10 5.47 7.00
C ASP A 32 -7.32 4.32 7.65
N LYS A 33 -7.72 3.08 7.32
CA LYS A 33 -7.04 1.84 7.74
C LYS A 33 -5.62 1.77 7.19
N LEU A 34 -5.39 2.16 5.94
CA LEU A 34 -4.05 2.24 5.36
C LEU A 34 -3.19 3.30 6.00
N GLY A 35 -3.73 4.49 6.26
CA GLY A 35 -3.00 5.55 6.96
C GLY A 35 -2.55 5.09 8.36
N CYS A 36 -3.43 4.40 9.08
CA CYS A 36 -3.14 3.83 10.38
C CYS A 36 -2.09 2.70 10.31
N VAL A 37 -2.20 1.78 9.34
CA VAL A 37 -1.22 0.71 9.10
C VAL A 37 0.15 1.26 8.71
N PHE A 38 0.19 2.26 7.82
CA PHE A 38 1.43 2.91 7.39
C PHE A 38 2.10 3.68 8.52
N ARG A 39 1.30 4.35 9.36
CA ARG A 39 1.79 5.03 10.57
C ARG A 39 2.31 4.04 11.61
N ALA A 40 1.65 2.90 11.79
CA ALA A 40 2.11 1.84 12.68
C ALA A 40 3.42 1.20 12.17
N LEU A 41 3.51 0.93 10.87
CA LEU A 41 4.71 0.40 10.22
C LEU A 41 5.91 1.37 10.34
N SER A 42 5.69 2.66 10.11
CA SER A 42 6.73 3.69 10.25
C SER A 42 7.19 3.89 11.70
N HIS A 43 6.33 3.57 12.68
CA HIS A 43 6.70 3.52 14.10
C HIS A 43 7.32 2.18 14.54
N GLY A 44 7.52 1.22 13.63
CA GLY A 44 8.14 -0.07 13.95
C GLY A 44 7.22 -1.07 14.66
N ILE A 45 5.91 -0.85 14.61
CA ILE A 45 4.92 -1.76 15.18
C ILE A 45 4.78 -2.97 14.26
N ALA A 46 4.97 -4.18 14.79
CA ALA A 46 4.78 -5.41 14.05
C ALA A 46 3.37 -5.48 13.44
N LEU A 47 3.26 -5.86 12.16
CA LEU A 47 1.98 -6.02 11.45
C LEU A 47 0.98 -6.90 12.22
N SER A 48 1.46 -7.83 13.05
CA SER A 48 0.60 -8.69 13.88
C SER A 48 -0.21 -7.91 14.91
N ASN A 49 0.22 -6.72 15.33
CA ASN A 49 -0.50 -5.84 16.26
C ASN A 49 -1.31 -4.75 15.54
N VAL A 50 -1.10 -4.56 14.23
CA VAL A 50 -1.77 -3.48 13.49
C VAL A 50 -3.28 -3.72 13.36
N HIS A 51 -3.70 -4.99 13.30
CA HIS A 51 -5.12 -5.36 13.34
C HIS A 51 -5.78 -4.94 14.66
N ALA A 52 -5.08 -5.12 15.79
CA ALA A 52 -5.59 -4.76 17.11
C ALA A 52 -5.63 -3.23 17.34
N VAL A 53 -4.70 -2.48 16.72
CA VAL A 53 -4.62 -1.02 16.88
C VAL A 53 -5.50 -0.27 15.87
N CYS A 54 -5.52 -0.70 14.61
CA CYS A 54 -6.30 -0.05 13.55
C CYS A 54 -7.71 -0.64 13.41
N GLY A 55 -8.05 -1.70 14.15
CA GLY A 55 -9.37 -2.34 14.15
C GLY A 55 -9.83 -2.74 12.75
N LEU A 56 -8.97 -3.45 12.01
CA LEU A 56 -9.38 -4.09 10.75
C LEU A 56 -10.32 -5.25 11.02
#